data_AF-A0A535SBF1-F1
#
_entry.id   AF-A0A535SBF1-F1
#
_cell.length_a   1.000
_cell.length_b   1.000
_cell.length_c   1.000
_cell.angle_alpha   90.00
_cell.angle_beta   90.00
_cell.angle_gamma   90.00
#
_symmetry.space_group_name_H-M   'P 1'
#
loop_
_entity.id
_entity.type
_entity.pdbx_description
1 polymer ?
#
loop_
_entity_poly.entity_id
_entity_poly.type
_entity_poly.pdbx_seq_one_letter_code
_entity_poly.pdbx_strand_id
1 'polypeptide(L)'
;MAVEIYYASLTLMEHVYFASREVGILYETEPLIGNYALTYALGLCNAPYHWDGPPRYKTDLSPLNERDLYVTPGTFIAETLHYAFSQFNAQTDSYYSRFDQ
;
A
#
# COMPACT_ATOMS: atom_id res chain seq x y z
N MET A 1 -22.01 -1.90 -21.50
CA MET A 1 -22.11 -1.72 -20.03
C MET A 1 -21.61 -0.33 -19.71
N ALA A 2 -22.35 0.43 -18.90
CA ALA A 2 -21.87 1.72 -18.41
C ALA A 2 -20.94 1.48 -17.22
N VAL A 3 -19.80 2.15 -17.19
CA VAL A 3 -18.90 2.13 -16.04
C VAL A 3 -19.42 3.17 -15.05
N GLU A 4 -19.74 2.72 -13.83
CA GLU A 4 -20.06 3.62 -12.72
C GLU A 4 -18.79 3.91 -11.92
N ILE A 5 -18.53 5.19 -11.66
CA ILE A 5 -17.35 5.65 -10.93
C ILE A 5 -17.82 6.18 -9.58
N TYR A 6 -17.32 5.56 -8.51
CA TYR A 6 -17.60 5.95 -7.14
C TYR A 6 -16.37 6.66 -6.55
N TYR A 7 -16.57 7.90 -6.12
CA TYR A 7 -15.51 8.68 -5.50
C TYR A 7 -15.49 8.45 -3.98
N ALA A 8 -14.30 8.27 -3.42
CA ALA A 8 -14.07 8.17 -1.99
C ALA A 8 -12.96 9.15 -1.58
N SER A 9 -13.10 9.73 -0.38
CA SER A 9 -12.07 10.54 0.24
C SER A 9 -11.46 9.78 1.41
N LEU A 10 -10.14 9.75 1.47
CA LEU A 10 -9.37 9.13 2.54
C LEU A 10 -8.68 10.22 3.35
N THR A 11 -8.80 10.17 4.67
CA THR A 11 -8.04 11.01 5.58
C THR A 11 -6.92 10.18 6.19
N LEU A 12 -5.68 10.59 5.96
CA LEU A 12 -4.51 9.96 6.55
C LEU A 12 -4.30 10.55 7.96
N MET A 13 -4.35 9.69 8.97
CA MET A 13 -4.21 10.11 10.37
C MET A 13 -2.75 10.26 10.79
N GLU A 14 -1.85 9.59 10.09
CA GLU A 14 -0.40 9.60 10.33
C GLU A 14 0.35 9.61 9.00
N HIS A 15 1.67 9.74 9.06
CA HIS A 15 2.53 9.60 7.89
C HIS A 15 2.36 8.21 7.27
N VAL A 16 2.05 8.18 5.98
CA VAL A 16 1.91 6.94 5.21
C VAL A 16 3.15 6.76 4.35
N TYR A 17 3.72 5.56 4.42
CA TYR A 17 4.94 5.20 3.71
C TYR A 17 4.73 3.92 2.89
N PHE A 18 5.08 4.01 1.61
CA PHE A 18 5.23 2.88 0.70
C PHE A 18 6.51 3.08 -0.12
N ALA A 19 7.30 2.03 -0.30
CA ALA A 19 8.48 2.07 -1.17
C ALA A 19 8.07 1.96 -2.65
N SER A 20 7.39 2.97 -3.17
CA SER A 20 6.97 3.03 -4.58
C SER A 20 8.16 3.06 -5.52
N ARG A 21 9.25 3.73 -5.09
CA ARG A 21 10.51 3.79 -5.82
C ARG A 21 11.68 3.60 -4.86
N GLU A 22 12.68 2.85 -5.31
CA GLU A 22 13.95 2.66 -4.60
C GLU A 22 15.10 3.21 -5.44
N VAL A 23 15.91 4.08 -4.85
CA VAL A 23 17.11 4.68 -5.45
C VAL A 23 18.28 4.49 -4.49
N GLY A 24 18.99 3.38 -4.64
CA GLY A 24 20.08 3.01 -3.73
C GLY A 24 19.55 2.73 -2.34
N ILE A 25 19.87 3.58 -1.36
CA ILE A 25 19.38 3.47 0.03
C ILE A 25 18.15 4.34 0.31
N LEU A 26 17.71 5.12 -0.68
CA LEU A 26 16.56 6.00 -0.56
C LEU A 26 15.31 5.27 -1.04
N TYR A 27 14.29 5.25 -0.19
CA TYR A 27 12.97 4.72 -0.51
C TYR A 27 11.99 5.89 -0.54
N GLU A 28 11.30 6.04 -1.67
CA GLU A 28 10.35 7.11 -1.91
C GLU A 28 8.94 6.57 -2.08
N THR A 29 7.99 7.26 -1.47
CA THR A 29 6.57 7.12 -1.78
C THR A 29 6.22 8.10 -2.88
N GLU A 30 5.75 7.60 -4.02
CA GLU A 30 5.24 8.44 -5.10
C GLU A 30 4.03 9.26 -4.63
N PRO A 31 3.65 10.36 -5.32
CA PRO A 31 2.46 11.18 -5.01
C PRO A 31 1.12 10.45 -5.31
N LEU A 32 1.06 9.15 -5.06
CA LEU A 32 -0.11 8.31 -5.17
C LEU A 32 -0.01 7.13 -4.20
N ILE A 33 -1.16 6.60 -3.81
CA ILE A 33 -1.25 5.29 -3.17
C ILE A 33 -1.68 4.29 -4.24
N GLY A 34 -0.81 3.30 -4.51
CA GLY A 34 -1.05 2.31 -5.54
C GLY A 34 -2.35 1.53 -5.29
N ASN A 35 -2.99 1.08 -6.38
CA ASN A 35 -4.23 0.32 -6.30
C ASN A 35 -4.10 -0.88 -5.34
N TYR A 36 -3.00 -1.64 -5.46
CA TYR A 36 -2.76 -2.82 -4.66
C TYR A 36 -2.66 -2.50 -3.16
N ALA A 37 -1.93 -1.44 -2.82
CA ALA A 37 -1.79 -0.98 -1.44
C ALA A 37 -3.14 -0.51 -0.87
N LEU A 38 -3.95 0.22 -1.64
CA LEU A 38 -5.30 0.60 -1.23
C LEU A 38 -6.22 -0.61 -1.05
N THR A 39 -6.22 -1.54 -2.00
CA THR A 39 -7.05 -2.74 -1.90
C THR A 39 -6.68 -3.59 -0.69
N TYR A 40 -5.39 -3.64 -0.35
CA TYR A 40 -4.91 -4.29 0.86
C TYR A 40 -5.37 -3.57 2.12
N ALA A 41 -5.13 -2.25 2.20
CA ALA A 41 -5.50 -1.44 3.36
C ALA A 41 -7.01 -1.44 3.64
N LEU A 42 -7.84 -1.55 2.61
CA LEU A 42 -9.30 -1.60 2.71
C LEU A 42 -9.86 -3.02 2.93
N GLY A 43 -9.01 -4.05 3.01
CA GLY A 43 -9.44 -5.45 3.18
C GLY A 43 -10.17 -6.01 1.96
N LEU A 44 -9.89 -5.49 0.77
CA LEU A 44 -10.52 -5.88 -0.50
C LEU A 44 -9.69 -6.90 -1.29
N CYS A 45 -8.50 -7.25 -0.83
CA CYS A 45 -7.66 -8.28 -1.44
C CYS A 45 -7.26 -9.33 -0.41
N ASN A 46 -6.85 -10.51 -0.88
CA ASN A 46 -6.36 -11.61 -0.05
C ASN A 46 -4.83 -11.73 -0.19
N ALA A 47 -4.11 -10.70 0.28
CA ALA A 47 -2.65 -10.70 0.29
C ALA A 47 -2.13 -11.03 1.69
N PRO A 48 -1.09 -11.87 1.83
CA PRO A 48 -0.44 -12.09 3.11
C PRO A 48 0.35 -10.85 3.54
N TYR A 49 0.47 -10.63 4.86
CA TYR A 49 1.26 -9.53 5.41
C TYR A 49 2.75 -9.66 5.08
N HIS A 50 3.27 -10.89 5.11
CA HIS A 50 4.66 -11.20 4.74
C HIS A 50 4.68 -12.13 3.52
N TRP A 51 5.52 -11.80 2.55
CA TRP A 51 5.70 -12.57 1.33
C TRP A 51 7.10 -12.40 0.78
N ASP A 52 7.76 -13.51 0.51
CA ASP A 52 9.13 -13.62 0.00
C ASP A 52 9.18 -14.23 -1.42
N GLY A 53 8.03 -14.63 -1.96
CA GLY A 53 7.89 -15.22 -3.29
C GLY A 53 7.63 -14.21 -4.42
N PRO A 54 7.27 -14.70 -5.63
CA PRO A 54 6.98 -13.84 -6.78
C PRO A 54 5.70 -13.02 -6.59
N PRO A 55 5.51 -11.89 -7.30
CA PRO A 55 4.28 -11.09 -7.19
C PRO A 55 3.00 -11.88 -7.47
N ARG A 56 1.96 -11.63 -6.65
CA ARG A 56 0.72 -12.41 -6.63
C ARG A 56 -0.54 -11.63 -7.01
N TYR A 57 -0.40 -10.49 -7.68
CA TYR A 57 -1.49 -9.56 -8.01
C TYR A 57 -2.78 -10.24 -8.49
N LYS A 58 -2.68 -11.17 -9.44
CA LYS A 58 -3.84 -11.87 -10.02
C LYS A 58 -4.64 -12.65 -8.97
N THR A 59 -3.93 -13.35 -8.08
CA THR A 59 -4.53 -14.17 -7.04
C THR A 59 -5.06 -13.30 -5.91
N ASP A 60 -4.25 -12.35 -5.46
CA ASP A 60 -4.58 -11.56 -4.29
C ASP A 60 -5.74 -10.59 -4.58
N LEU A 61 -5.87 -10.10 -5.83
CA LEU A 61 -6.99 -9.28 -6.29
C LEU A 61 -8.21 -10.08 -6.79
N SER A 62 -8.19 -11.42 -6.71
CA SER A 62 -9.34 -12.24 -7.13
C SER A 62 -10.69 -11.84 -6.53
N PRO A 63 -10.80 -11.43 -5.24
CA PRO A 63 -12.09 -11.04 -4.66
C PRO A 63 -12.73 -9.81 -5.34
N LEU A 64 -11.91 -8.93 -5.92
CA LEU A 64 -12.39 -7.76 -6.69
C LEU A 64 -12.72 -8.15 -8.13
N ASN A 65 -11.86 -8.95 -8.76
CA ASN A 65 -12.07 -9.42 -10.12
C ASN A 65 -13.36 -10.22 -10.26
N GLU A 66 -13.70 -11.07 -9.28
CA GLU A 66 -14.95 -11.84 -9.24
C GLU A 66 -16.20 -10.96 -9.14
N ARG A 67 -16.05 -9.72 -8.66
CA ARG A 67 -17.13 -8.73 -8.51
C ARG A 67 -17.13 -7.70 -9.64
N ASP A 68 -16.25 -7.83 -10.63
CA ASP A 68 -16.00 -6.82 -11.68
C ASP A 68 -15.73 -5.42 -11.11
N LEU A 69 -15.02 -5.35 -9.98
CA LEU A 69 -14.63 -4.10 -9.32
C LEU A 69 -13.17 -3.76 -9.57
N TYR A 70 -12.89 -2.47 -9.74
CA TYR A 70 -11.54 -1.95 -9.84
C TYR A 70 -11.35 -0.76 -8.89
N VAL A 71 -10.30 -0.81 -8.08
CA VAL A 71 -9.89 0.31 -7.24
C VAL A 71 -8.81 1.09 -7.99
N THR A 72 -9.11 2.34 -8.32
CA THR A 72 -8.12 3.25 -8.91
C THR A 72 -7.07 3.63 -7.87
N PRO A 73 -5.82 3.91 -8.26
CA PRO A 73 -4.85 4.52 -7.36
C PRO A 73 -5.41 5.78 -6.69
N GLY A 74 -5.09 5.98 -5.43
CA GLY A 74 -5.50 7.16 -4.67
C GLY A 74 -4.55 8.31 -4.95
N THR A 75 -5.08 9.46 -5.35
CA THR A 75 -4.31 10.68 -5.54
C THR A 75 -4.60 11.67 -4.43
N PHE A 76 -3.63 12.55 -4.15
CA PHE A 76 -3.79 13.60 -3.15
C PHE A 76 -4.56 14.79 -3.73
N ILE A 77 -5.29 15.49 -2.87
CA ILE A 77 -5.90 16.77 -3.22
C ILE A 77 -4.76 17.77 -3.45
N ALA A 78 -4.92 18.65 -4.44
CA ALA A 78 -3.94 19.68 -4.72
C ALA A 78 -3.65 20.48 -3.43
N GLU A 79 -2.38 20.81 -3.21
CA GLU A 79 -1.89 21.59 -2.06
C GLU A 79 -1.99 20.91 -0.68
N THR A 80 -2.50 19.68 -0.57
CA THR A 80 -2.56 18.95 0.72
C THR A 80 -1.43 17.94 0.92
N LEU A 81 -0.62 17.70 -0.11
CA LEU A 81 0.46 16.72 -0.06
C LEU A 81 1.70 17.33 0.61
N HIS A 82 2.13 16.69 1.70
CA HIS A 82 3.36 17.02 2.41
C HIS A 82 4.27 15.80 2.47
N TYR A 83 5.52 15.97 2.05
CA TYR A 83 6.53 14.93 2.16
C TYR A 83 7.27 15.06 3.49
N ALA A 84 7.50 13.93 4.15
CA ALA A 84 8.38 13.82 5.30
C ALA A 84 9.62 13.03 4.90
N PHE A 85 10.79 13.51 5.30
CA PHE A 85 12.05 12.79 5.14
C PHE A 85 12.47 12.26 6.50
N SER A 86 12.67 10.95 6.60
CA SER A 86 13.11 10.30 7.84
C SER A 86 14.12 9.21 7.55
N GLN A 87 15.02 8.98 8.51
CA GLN A 87 15.91 7.83 8.51
C GLN A 87 15.33 6.81 9.49
N PHE A 88 15.24 5.55 9.06
CA PHE A 88 14.87 4.45 9.93
C PHE A 88 16.03 3.44 9.98
N ASN A 89 16.29 2.89 11.16
CA ASN A 89 17.20 1.76 11.29
C ASN A 89 16.42 0.49 11.02
N ALA A 90 16.88 -0.33 10.07
CA ALA A 90 16.34 -1.67 9.82
C ALA A 90 16.78 -2.66 10.92
N GLN A 91 16.69 -2.29 12.20
CA GLN A 91 16.81 -3.25 13.27
C GLN A 91 15.54 -4.09 13.29
N THR A 92 15.71 -5.40 13.14
CA THR A 92 14.63 -6.38 13.31
C THR A 92 13.94 -6.11 14.65
N ASP A 93 12.61 -6.06 14.64
CA ASP A 93 11.83 -5.83 15.85
C ASP A 93 12.22 -6.87 16.91
N SER A 94 12.87 -6.39 17.98
CA SER A 94 13.42 -7.25 19.03
C SER A 94 12.36 -8.11 19.73
N TYR A 95 11.08 -7.79 19.53
CA TYR A 95 9.94 -8.55 20.03
C TYR A 95 9.95 -10.01 19.54
N TYR A 96 10.27 -10.27 18.27
CA TYR A 96 10.31 -11.64 17.73
C TYR A 96 11.56 -12.42 18.20
N SER A 97 12.71 -11.76 18.31
CA SER A 97 13.95 -12.41 18.79
C SER A 97 13.94 -12.81 20.27
N ARG A 98 12.91 -12.40 21.03
CA ARG A 98 12.83 -12.68 22.47
C ARG A 98 12.26 -14.05 22.80
N PHE A 99 11.58 -14.71 21.86
CA PHE A 99 10.94 -16.01 22.08
C PHE A 99 11.77 -17.21 21.59
N ASP A 100 12.95 -16.96 21.01
CA ASP A 100 13.87 -17.99 20.50
C ASP A 100 15.10 -18.23 21.42
N GLN A 101 15.06 -17.83 22.70
CA GLN A 101 16.13 -18.08 23.70
C GLN A 101 15.75 -19.13 24.73
#